data_AF-A0A4Q1DGD4-F1
#
_entry.id   AF-A0A4Q1DGD4-F1
#
_cell.length_a   1.000
_cell.length_b   1.000
_cell.length_c   1.000
_cell.angle_alpha   90.00
_cell.angle_beta   90.00
_cell.angle_gamma   90.00
#
_symmetry.space_group_name_H-M   'P 1'
#
loop_
_entity.id
_entity.type
_entity.pdbx_description
1 polymer ?
#
loop_
_entity_poly.entity_id
_entity_poly.type
_entity_poly.pdbx_seq_one_letter_code
_entity_poly.pdbx_strand_id
1 'polypeptide(L)'
;MYPIQIGNYDFKRIYLWLQYSDRLPFFTEVVIEVFYPNNMQADGLVMFNHGFLIGFDPFFYPKQLLSKITNQDTPLFEVNPSWYYNYSQAAIDNNWALAFVTTVHQQIDGMPWTDFGGSARPGQAAYAAASYLIRYGATHKYNDEKAVKAFQFLKPAAATSKAGLSKGNRVLFAGHSVGGAHAQAAATGFANLRDIGRKNFTSYDPVFYNREVTPDHTPPLSKWTPEEMADPVGVLQLSPVDGAGGKIVPVFAPGMKPYRQKLAEMKIPNLMVVGNCDSACLTTASNPPAWSATGSNNQYAQMTPAGKESWGAVCMVEDGGHCGYLLHRNDLCSMADAQPNKLAGCKDATVWQAGEAEFHFTNELMRRYIDQLASDKPKIDSFDDWKGCELVSWLSDETSDKQGINLAKFADGRYVHFAH
;
A
#
# COMPACT_ATOMS: atom_id res chain seq x y z
N MET A 1 4.68 -23.38 -5.60
CA MET A 1 3.78 -23.43 -6.77
C MET A 1 4.48 -22.86 -8.00
N TYR A 2 4.26 -23.46 -9.17
CA TYR A 2 4.50 -22.79 -10.47
C TYR A 2 3.51 -21.63 -10.62
N PRO A 3 3.84 -20.56 -11.36
CA PRO A 3 2.89 -19.48 -11.59
C PRO A 3 1.64 -19.98 -12.30
N ILE A 4 0.49 -19.40 -11.97
CA ILE A 4 -0.78 -19.61 -12.67
C ILE A 4 -0.86 -18.56 -13.78
N GLN A 5 -0.89 -18.99 -15.03
CA GLN A 5 -1.02 -18.08 -16.16
C GLN A 5 -2.48 -17.64 -16.32
N ILE A 6 -2.71 -16.33 -16.36
CA ILE A 6 -3.99 -15.66 -16.59
C ILE A 6 -3.80 -14.73 -17.80
N GLY A 7 -4.10 -15.24 -19.00
CA GLY A 7 -3.86 -14.52 -20.25
C GLY A 7 -2.37 -14.23 -20.47
N ASN A 8 -2.03 -12.94 -20.56
CA ASN A 8 -0.65 -12.48 -20.76
C ASN A 8 0.10 -12.21 -19.45
N TYR A 9 -0.47 -12.60 -18.31
CA TYR A 9 0.08 -12.38 -16.98
C TYR A 9 0.23 -13.69 -16.23
N ASP A 10 1.18 -13.73 -15.32
CA ASP A 10 1.47 -14.82 -14.40
C ASP A 10 1.13 -14.38 -12.97
N PHE A 11 0.43 -15.24 -12.24
CA PHE A 11 0.17 -15.09 -10.82
C PHE A 11 1.07 -16.03 -10.01
N LYS A 12 1.69 -15.51 -8.94
CA LYS A 12 2.44 -16.34 -8.00
C LYS A 12 2.27 -15.84 -6.58
N ARG A 13 2.24 -16.79 -5.65
CA ARG A 13 2.26 -16.50 -4.22
C ARG A 13 3.58 -16.92 -3.60
N ILE A 14 4.17 -16.02 -2.82
CA ILE A 14 5.48 -16.18 -2.18
C ILE A 14 5.28 -16.00 -0.68
N TYR A 15 5.94 -16.84 0.10
CA TYR A 15 5.96 -16.77 1.55
C TYR A 15 7.41 -16.62 2.00
N LEU A 16 7.68 -15.61 2.84
CA LEU A 16 9.00 -15.31 3.37
C LEU A 16 8.89 -14.95 4.85
N TRP A 17 9.95 -15.17 5.60
CA TRP A 17 10.10 -14.57 6.93
C TRP A 17 10.87 -13.26 6.80
N LEU A 18 10.36 -12.21 7.43
CA LEU A 18 11.00 -10.90 7.50
C LEU A 18 11.46 -10.64 8.93
N GLN A 19 12.74 -10.35 9.08
CA GLN A 19 13.27 -9.72 10.28
C GLN A 19 13.46 -8.23 9.98
N TYR A 20 12.86 -7.34 10.77
CA TYR A 20 12.95 -5.90 10.52
C TYR A 20 14.34 -5.31 10.78
N SER A 21 15.15 -5.97 11.61
CA SER A 21 16.54 -5.63 11.92
C SER A 21 17.19 -6.83 12.59
N ASP A 22 18.45 -7.10 12.25
CA ASP A 22 19.30 -8.09 12.93
C ASP A 22 19.36 -7.94 14.46
N ARG A 23 19.17 -6.72 14.98
CA ARG A 23 19.10 -6.41 16.42
C ARG A 23 17.82 -6.88 17.11
N LEU A 24 16.79 -7.27 16.37
CA LEU A 24 15.49 -7.65 16.90
C LEU A 24 15.22 -9.12 16.58
N PRO A 25 15.09 -10.02 17.56
CA PRO A 25 14.95 -11.46 17.31
C PRO A 25 13.55 -11.86 16.81
N PHE A 26 12.74 -10.91 16.35
CA PHE A 26 11.36 -11.12 15.95
C PHE A 26 11.25 -11.27 14.44
N PHE A 27 10.59 -12.36 14.02
CA PHE A 27 10.28 -12.65 12.63
C PHE A 27 8.79 -12.39 12.37
N THR A 28 8.47 -11.88 11.20
CA THR A 28 7.11 -11.62 10.72
C THR A 28 6.94 -12.40 9.42
N GLU A 29 5.90 -13.20 9.29
CA GLU A 29 5.62 -13.83 8.00
C GLU A 29 5.09 -12.78 7.04
N VAL A 30 5.65 -12.75 5.84
CA VAL A 30 5.22 -11.90 4.74
C VAL A 30 4.72 -12.81 3.63
N VAL A 31 3.48 -12.57 3.22
CA VAL A 31 2.86 -13.23 2.09
C VAL A 31 2.72 -12.21 0.97
N ILE A 32 3.25 -12.55 -0.21
CA ILE A 32 3.23 -11.69 -1.39
C ILE A 32 2.48 -12.44 -2.50
N GLU A 33 1.35 -11.89 -2.92
CA GLU A 33 0.61 -12.32 -4.12
C GLU A 33 0.99 -11.38 -5.25
N VAL A 34 1.68 -11.87 -6.28
CA VAL A 34 2.22 -11.04 -7.36
C VAL A 34 1.66 -11.47 -8.70
N PHE A 35 1.15 -10.50 -9.45
CA PHE A 35 0.72 -10.57 -10.84
C PHE A 35 1.73 -9.81 -11.69
N TYR A 36 2.31 -10.46 -12.69
CA TYR A 36 3.36 -9.88 -13.52
C TYR A 36 3.24 -10.35 -14.97
N PRO A 37 3.71 -9.57 -15.97
CA PRO A 37 3.55 -9.95 -17.37
C PRO A 37 4.42 -11.16 -17.71
N ASN A 38 3.88 -12.09 -18.51
CA ASN A 38 4.55 -13.33 -18.90
C ASN A 38 5.82 -13.11 -19.74
N ASN A 39 5.94 -11.94 -20.37
CA ASN A 39 7.11 -11.52 -21.12
C ASN A 39 8.27 -11.07 -20.21
N MET A 40 8.05 -10.99 -18.89
CA MET A 40 9.03 -10.56 -17.88
C MET A 40 9.55 -9.13 -18.10
N GLN A 41 8.69 -8.23 -18.60
CA GLN A 41 9.04 -6.85 -18.93
C GLN A 41 8.06 -5.85 -18.29
N ALA A 42 7.81 -5.93 -16.99
CA ALA A 42 7.02 -4.93 -16.27
C ALA A 42 7.74 -3.56 -16.23
N ASP A 43 6.99 -2.48 -16.48
CA ASP A 43 7.47 -1.09 -16.46
C ASP A 43 7.52 -0.45 -15.06
N GLY A 44 6.97 -1.14 -14.07
CA GLY A 44 6.90 -0.72 -12.67
C GLY A 44 6.10 -1.73 -11.85
N LEU A 45 5.95 -1.42 -10.55
CA LEU A 45 5.23 -2.25 -9.60
C LEU A 45 4.20 -1.40 -8.84
N VAL A 46 2.96 -1.88 -8.77
CA VAL A 46 2.02 -1.43 -7.74
C VAL A 46 2.17 -2.36 -6.54
N MET A 47 2.54 -1.82 -5.38
CA MET A 47 2.57 -2.57 -4.13
C MET A 47 1.34 -2.19 -3.30
N PHE A 48 0.32 -3.04 -3.33
CA PHE A 48 -0.93 -2.85 -2.63
C PHE A 48 -0.87 -3.48 -1.22
N ASN A 49 -0.99 -2.65 -0.20
CA ASN A 49 -1.00 -3.10 1.19
C ASN A 49 -2.43 -3.43 1.63
N HIS A 50 -2.67 -4.69 2.02
CA HIS A 50 -3.96 -5.13 2.52
C HIS A 50 -4.16 -4.83 4.01
N GLY A 51 -3.07 -4.59 4.76
CA GLY A 51 -3.09 -3.99 6.09
C GLY A 51 -3.79 -4.77 7.22
N PHE A 52 -4.31 -5.98 7.01
CA PHE A 52 -4.86 -6.76 8.11
C PHE A 52 -3.73 -7.29 9.00
N LEU A 53 -3.72 -6.83 10.25
CA LEU A 53 -2.95 -7.42 11.33
C LEU A 53 -3.68 -8.71 11.70
N ILE A 54 -3.17 -9.86 11.24
CA ILE A 54 -3.77 -11.13 11.63
C ILE A 54 -3.29 -11.45 13.04
N GLY A 55 -4.25 -11.56 13.96
CA GLY A 55 -4.02 -11.94 15.35
C GLY A 55 -3.35 -13.31 15.50
N PHE A 56 -2.91 -13.58 16.71
CA PHE A 56 -2.17 -14.78 17.08
C PHE A 56 -2.94 -16.08 16.74
N ASP A 57 -2.25 -17.03 16.08
CA ASP A 57 -2.67 -18.43 16.06
C ASP A 57 -1.94 -19.15 17.20
N PRO A 58 -2.58 -19.41 18.35
CA PRO A 58 -1.94 -20.08 19.49
C PRO A 58 -1.46 -21.50 19.18
N PHE A 59 -1.89 -22.07 18.06
CA PHE A 59 -1.44 -23.36 17.58
C PHE A 59 -0.35 -23.23 16.50
N PHE A 60 0.31 -22.07 16.36
CA PHE A 60 1.37 -21.76 15.39
C PHE A 60 2.47 -22.83 15.31
N TYR A 61 3.25 -23.01 16.38
CA TYR A 61 4.35 -23.98 16.41
C TYR A 61 3.85 -25.42 16.21
N PRO A 62 2.73 -25.84 16.84
CA PRO A 62 2.11 -27.14 16.58
C PRO A 62 1.68 -27.35 15.12
N LYS A 63 1.02 -26.38 14.48
CA LYS A 63 0.53 -26.45 13.09
C LYS A 63 1.69 -26.48 12.10
N GLN A 64 2.73 -25.68 12.33
CA GLN A 64 3.94 -25.71 11.51
C GLN A 64 4.67 -27.05 11.62
N LEU A 65 4.75 -27.62 12.82
CA LEU A 65 5.35 -28.93 13.06
C LEU A 65 4.52 -30.04 12.37
N LEU A 66 3.19 -30.00 12.53
CA LEU A 66 2.26 -30.93 11.89
C LEU A 66 2.32 -30.84 10.36
N SER A 67 2.27 -29.64 9.78
CA SER A 67 2.42 -29.37 8.33
C SER A 67 3.63 -30.08 7.74
N LYS A 68 4.76 -30.00 8.44
CA LYS A 68 6.01 -30.63 8.02
C LYS A 68 6.01 -32.14 8.17
N ILE A 69 5.37 -32.66 9.22
CA ILE A 69 5.25 -34.11 9.45
C ILE A 69 4.27 -34.72 8.43
N THR A 70 3.20 -34.01 8.08
CA THR A 70 2.15 -34.49 7.17
C THR A 70 2.42 -34.16 5.71
N ASN A 71 3.48 -33.39 5.43
CA ASN A 71 3.81 -32.87 4.10
C ASN A 71 2.63 -32.13 3.44
N GLN A 72 1.74 -31.55 4.27
CA GLN A 72 0.62 -30.72 3.83
C GLN A 72 1.04 -29.27 3.92
N ASP A 73 0.99 -28.58 2.79
CA ASP A 73 1.15 -27.14 2.73
C ASP A 73 0.00 -26.52 3.54
N THR A 74 0.30 -26.09 4.78
CA THR A 74 -0.66 -25.36 5.60
C THR A 74 -0.24 -23.90 5.46
N PRO A 75 -0.84 -23.13 4.53
CA PRO A 75 -0.64 -21.70 4.55
C PRO A 75 -1.01 -21.22 5.95
N LEU A 76 -0.08 -20.54 6.61
CA LEU A 76 -0.27 -20.11 8.00
C LEU A 76 -1.47 -19.15 8.10
N PHE A 77 -1.82 -18.50 6.98
CA PHE A 77 -3.06 -17.73 6.80
C PHE A 77 -3.57 -17.83 5.35
N GLU A 78 -4.87 -18.10 5.18
CA GLU A 78 -5.58 -18.10 3.90
C GLU A 78 -6.26 -16.75 3.62
N VAL A 79 -5.60 -15.63 3.94
CA VAL A 79 -6.08 -14.32 3.51
C VAL A 79 -5.49 -14.05 2.13
N ASN A 80 -6.36 -13.91 1.14
CA ASN A 80 -6.00 -13.63 -0.24
C ASN A 80 -6.49 -12.23 -0.59
N PRO A 81 -5.70 -11.17 -0.34
CA PRO A 81 -6.12 -9.81 -0.66
C PRO A 81 -6.58 -9.66 -2.11
N SER A 82 -5.95 -10.37 -3.04
CA SER A 82 -6.31 -10.39 -4.46
C SER A 82 -7.75 -10.83 -4.74
N TRP A 83 -8.40 -11.54 -3.81
CA TRP A 83 -9.83 -11.83 -3.87
C TRP A 83 -10.68 -10.56 -3.70
N TYR A 84 -10.31 -9.69 -2.77
CA TYR A 84 -11.07 -8.48 -2.45
C TYR A 84 -10.68 -7.28 -3.33
N TYR A 85 -9.43 -7.19 -3.76
CA TYR A 85 -8.89 -6.09 -4.55
C TYR A 85 -8.35 -6.65 -5.85
N ASN A 86 -9.18 -6.72 -6.89
CA ASN A 86 -8.72 -7.18 -8.20
C ASN A 86 -8.59 -6.00 -9.17
N TYR A 87 -7.52 -5.24 -9.02
CA TYR A 87 -7.16 -4.15 -9.94
C TYR A 87 -6.18 -4.63 -11.03
N SER A 88 -6.13 -5.93 -11.28
CA SER A 88 -5.14 -6.53 -12.18
C SER A 88 -5.28 -5.99 -13.60
N GLN A 89 -6.48 -5.62 -14.03
CA GLN A 89 -6.70 -5.00 -15.35
C GLN A 89 -5.96 -3.67 -15.50
N ALA A 90 -5.98 -2.81 -14.46
CA ALA A 90 -5.25 -1.54 -14.47
C ALA A 90 -3.74 -1.75 -14.66
N ALA A 91 -3.18 -2.81 -14.05
CA ALA A 91 -1.79 -3.19 -14.21
C ALA A 91 -1.51 -3.78 -15.61
N ILE A 92 -2.41 -4.62 -16.12
CA ILE A 92 -2.35 -5.22 -17.46
C ILE A 92 -2.31 -4.15 -18.55
N ASP A 93 -3.23 -3.19 -18.51
CA ASP A 93 -3.37 -2.15 -19.53
C ASP A 93 -2.13 -1.25 -19.65
N ASN A 94 -1.35 -1.15 -18.57
CA ASN A 94 -0.15 -0.33 -18.50
C ASN A 94 1.15 -1.15 -18.53
N ASN A 95 1.09 -2.48 -18.65
CA ASN A 95 2.26 -3.37 -18.58
C ASN A 95 3.06 -3.20 -17.26
N TRP A 96 2.37 -2.99 -16.14
CA TRP A 96 2.95 -2.98 -14.80
C TRP A 96 2.69 -4.31 -14.08
N ALA A 97 3.50 -4.61 -13.06
CA ALA A 97 3.20 -5.67 -12.12
C ALA A 97 2.33 -5.13 -10.98
N LEU A 98 1.52 -6.00 -10.37
CA LEU A 98 0.69 -5.71 -9.20
C LEU A 98 0.98 -6.76 -8.13
N ALA A 99 1.38 -6.32 -6.94
CA ALA A 99 1.59 -7.19 -5.80
C ALA A 99 0.69 -6.78 -4.63
N PHE A 100 0.14 -7.78 -3.94
CA PHE A 100 -0.52 -7.62 -2.66
C PHE A 100 0.36 -8.19 -1.57
N VAL A 101 0.58 -7.41 -0.52
CA VAL A 101 1.37 -7.83 0.63
C VAL A 101 0.50 -7.94 1.88
N THR A 102 0.67 -9.05 2.59
CA THR A 102 0.05 -9.32 3.88
C THR A 102 1.13 -9.70 4.88
N THR A 103 1.05 -9.17 6.10
CA THR A 103 2.01 -9.43 7.16
C THR A 103 1.35 -9.82 8.47
N VAL A 104 1.94 -10.78 9.16
CA VAL A 104 1.44 -11.25 10.46
C VAL A 104 2.32 -10.68 11.56
N HIS A 105 1.75 -9.82 12.40
CA HIS A 105 2.46 -9.26 13.55
C HIS A 105 2.13 -10.05 14.81
N GLN A 106 3.16 -10.32 15.61
CA GLN A 106 2.97 -10.83 16.96
C GLN A 106 2.24 -9.76 17.78
N GLN A 107 1.02 -10.06 18.22
CA GLN A 107 0.32 -9.30 19.24
C GLN A 107 0.99 -9.62 20.58
N ILE A 108 1.50 -8.60 21.27
CA ILE A 108 2.03 -8.73 22.63
C ILE A 108 1.09 -7.95 23.53
N ASP A 109 0.37 -8.64 24.41
CA ASP A 109 -0.64 -8.03 25.30
C ASP A 109 -0.07 -6.90 26.18
N GLY A 110 1.23 -6.94 26.49
CA GLY A 110 1.95 -5.88 27.22
C GLY A 110 2.40 -4.69 26.37
N MET A 111 2.27 -4.74 25.03
CA MET A 111 2.63 -3.67 24.10
C MET A 111 1.51 -3.36 23.10
N PRO A 112 0.29 -3.03 23.57
CA PRO A 112 -0.90 -2.87 22.71
C PRO A 112 -0.80 -1.72 21.69
N TRP A 113 0.25 -0.88 21.74
CA TRP A 113 0.52 0.14 20.72
C TRP A 113 1.11 -0.44 19.42
N THR A 114 1.50 -1.72 19.41
CA THR A 114 1.79 -2.45 18.16
C THR A 114 0.51 -2.94 17.47
N ASP A 115 -0.65 -2.73 18.10
CA ASP A 115 -1.95 -3.27 17.71
C ASP A 115 -2.78 -2.27 16.89
N PHE A 116 -3.51 -2.81 15.90
CA PHE A 116 -4.41 -2.15 14.95
C PHE A 116 -3.99 -0.81 14.31
N GLY A 117 -3.76 -0.81 12.99
CA GLY A 117 -3.83 0.34 12.07
C GLY A 117 -2.85 1.50 12.25
N GLY A 118 -2.28 1.71 13.45
CA GLY A 118 -1.34 2.78 13.74
C GLY A 118 0.11 2.33 13.90
N SER A 119 0.37 1.03 13.75
CA SER A 119 1.73 0.50 13.62
C SER A 119 2.24 0.70 12.20
N ALA A 120 3.43 1.29 12.03
CA ALA A 120 4.04 1.43 10.71
C ALA A 120 4.67 0.12 10.17
N ARG A 121 4.71 -0.95 10.98
CA ARG A 121 5.40 -2.20 10.62
C ARG A 121 4.84 -2.89 9.36
N PRO A 122 3.51 -2.98 9.13
CA PRO A 122 2.99 -3.49 7.87
C PRO A 122 3.42 -2.65 6.66
N GLY A 123 3.49 -1.32 6.80
CA GLY A 123 3.98 -0.43 5.75
C GLY A 123 5.47 -0.61 5.46
N GLN A 124 6.27 -0.75 6.52
CA GLN A 124 7.69 -1.10 6.44
C GLN A 124 7.92 -2.45 5.77
N ALA A 125 7.06 -3.45 6.01
CA ALA A 125 7.12 -4.72 5.30
C ALA A 125 6.71 -4.59 3.83
N ALA A 126 5.72 -3.76 3.51
CA ALA A 126 5.35 -3.50 2.12
C ALA A 126 6.53 -2.92 1.32
N TYR A 127 7.27 -1.96 1.89
CA TYR A 127 8.49 -1.44 1.28
C TYR A 127 9.57 -2.52 1.10
N ALA A 128 9.81 -3.34 2.14
CA ALA A 128 10.79 -4.41 2.09
C ALA A 128 10.41 -5.46 1.02
N ALA A 129 9.14 -5.84 0.95
CA ALA A 129 8.59 -6.78 -0.03
C ALA A 129 8.71 -6.25 -1.45
N ALA A 130 8.48 -4.94 -1.67
CA ALA A 130 8.64 -4.32 -2.98
C ALA A 130 10.11 -4.36 -3.41
N SER A 131 11.02 -4.01 -2.51
CA SER A 131 12.47 -4.11 -2.76
C SER A 131 12.89 -5.55 -3.05
N TYR A 132 12.33 -6.53 -2.33
CA TYR A 132 12.58 -7.94 -2.59
C TYR A 132 12.18 -8.35 -4.01
N LEU A 133 10.97 -7.99 -4.44
CA LEU A 133 10.48 -8.28 -5.79
C LEU A 133 11.34 -7.61 -6.87
N ILE A 134 11.84 -6.40 -6.61
CA ILE A 134 12.75 -5.69 -7.51
C ILE A 134 14.06 -6.44 -7.69
N ARG A 135 14.68 -6.86 -6.58
CA ARG A 135 15.99 -7.52 -6.60
C ARG A 135 15.91 -8.96 -7.10
N TYR A 136 14.96 -9.74 -6.59
CA TYR A 136 14.93 -11.19 -6.76
C TYR A 136 13.79 -11.69 -7.66
N GLY A 137 12.82 -10.85 -7.98
CA GLY A 137 11.64 -11.27 -8.72
C GLY A 137 10.68 -12.13 -7.91
N ALA A 138 9.77 -12.80 -8.61
CA ALA A 138 8.72 -13.60 -8.01
C ALA A 138 9.22 -15.00 -7.58
N THR A 139 10.20 -15.09 -6.67
CA THR A 139 10.78 -16.38 -6.22
C THR A 139 11.00 -16.40 -4.72
N HIS A 140 11.18 -17.58 -4.12
CA HIS A 140 11.73 -17.76 -2.77
C HIS A 140 13.21 -18.18 -2.80
N LYS A 141 13.73 -18.54 -3.98
CA LYS A 141 15.10 -19.04 -4.20
C LYS A 141 16.07 -17.90 -4.53
N TYR A 142 16.19 -16.92 -3.64
CA TYR A 142 17.01 -15.73 -3.86
C TYR A 142 18.53 -16.02 -3.95
N ASN A 143 18.98 -17.19 -3.47
CA ASN A 143 20.36 -17.68 -3.59
C ASN A 143 20.64 -18.47 -4.89
N ASP A 144 19.63 -18.71 -5.72
CA ASP A 144 19.76 -19.43 -6.99
C ASP A 144 19.66 -18.42 -8.14
N GLU A 145 20.81 -18.02 -8.70
CA GLU A 145 20.85 -17.04 -9.79
C GLU A 145 19.99 -17.43 -11.00
N LYS A 146 19.88 -18.73 -11.30
CA LYS A 146 19.07 -19.21 -12.42
C LYS A 146 17.60 -19.04 -12.11
N ALA A 147 17.18 -19.38 -10.89
CA ALA A 147 15.81 -19.15 -10.45
C ALA A 147 15.47 -17.65 -10.38
N VAL A 148 16.38 -16.82 -9.86
CA VAL A 148 16.21 -15.36 -9.83
C VAL A 148 16.02 -14.81 -11.25
N LYS A 149 16.92 -15.13 -12.18
CA LYS A 149 16.80 -14.68 -13.59
C LYS A 149 15.51 -15.15 -14.25
N ALA A 150 15.01 -16.34 -13.91
CA ALA A 150 13.78 -16.88 -14.47
C ALA A 150 12.50 -16.23 -13.93
N PHE A 151 12.56 -15.58 -12.76
CA PHE A 151 11.40 -14.95 -12.10
C PHE A 151 11.54 -13.44 -11.92
N GLN A 152 12.64 -12.84 -12.39
CA GLN A 152 12.78 -11.38 -12.52
C GLN A 152 11.88 -10.90 -13.65
N PHE A 153 10.83 -10.16 -13.27
CA PHE A 153 9.79 -9.72 -14.20
C PHE A 153 9.85 -8.21 -14.50
N LEU A 154 10.69 -7.46 -13.80
CA LEU A 154 10.84 -6.01 -14.01
C LEU A 154 11.90 -5.73 -15.08
N LYS A 155 11.66 -4.70 -15.90
CA LYS A 155 12.62 -4.28 -16.94
C LYS A 155 13.97 -3.91 -16.31
N PRO A 156 15.10 -4.42 -16.83
CA PRO A 156 16.42 -4.07 -16.31
C PRO A 156 16.70 -2.55 -16.35
N ALA A 157 17.34 -2.03 -15.30
CA ALA A 157 17.65 -0.60 -15.15
C ALA A 157 18.52 0.00 -16.27
N ALA A 158 19.23 -0.84 -17.05
CA ALA A 158 20.01 -0.42 -18.22
C ALA A 158 19.17 0.22 -19.33
N ALA A 159 17.84 0.03 -19.32
CA ALA A 159 16.92 0.79 -20.14
C ALA A 159 16.59 2.14 -19.45
N THR A 160 17.59 3.01 -19.29
CA THR A 160 17.33 4.41 -18.90
C THR A 160 16.35 5.00 -19.89
N SER A 161 15.21 5.50 -19.42
CA SER A 161 14.31 6.27 -20.28
C SER A 161 15.05 7.52 -20.76
N LYS A 162 14.61 8.09 -21.90
CA LYS A 162 15.10 9.42 -22.35
C LYS A 162 14.90 10.52 -21.29
N ALA A 163 14.12 10.25 -20.23
CA ALA A 163 13.84 11.14 -19.11
C ALA A 163 14.70 10.86 -17.84
N GLY A 164 15.77 10.05 -17.94
CA GLY A 164 16.70 9.82 -16.82
C GLY A 164 16.13 8.99 -15.66
N LEU A 165 15.03 8.28 -15.89
CA LEU A 165 14.41 7.40 -14.89
C LEU A 165 14.92 5.96 -15.05
N SER A 166 15.31 5.36 -13.92
CA SER A 166 15.45 3.91 -13.77
C SER A 166 14.08 3.26 -14.00
N LYS A 167 13.90 2.48 -15.07
CA LYS A 167 12.59 1.86 -15.37
C LYS A 167 12.25 0.65 -14.48
N GLY A 168 13.24 0.06 -13.81
CA GLY A 168 13.09 -1.27 -13.22
C GLY A 168 12.60 -1.32 -11.78
N ASN A 169 12.73 -0.24 -11.01
CA ASN A 169 12.50 -0.26 -9.56
C ASN A 169 11.42 0.72 -9.06
N ARG A 170 10.62 1.28 -9.97
CA ARG A 170 9.58 2.26 -9.68
C ARG A 170 8.38 1.60 -9.03
N VAL A 171 7.93 2.13 -7.90
CA VAL A 171 6.83 1.56 -7.11
C VAL A 171 5.77 2.61 -6.79
N LEU A 172 4.52 2.33 -7.18
CA LEU A 172 3.34 3.00 -6.64
C LEU A 172 2.90 2.22 -5.39
N PHE A 173 2.99 2.85 -4.23
CA PHE A 173 2.45 2.25 -3.01
C PHE A 173 0.97 2.58 -2.88
N ALA A 174 0.14 1.55 -2.78
CA ALA A 174 -1.30 1.69 -2.68
C ALA A 174 -1.83 0.91 -1.46
N GLY A 175 -3.03 1.23 -1.00
CA GLY A 175 -3.68 0.44 0.02
C GLY A 175 -5.07 0.95 0.37
N HIS A 176 -5.86 0.07 0.99
CA HIS A 176 -7.21 0.37 1.46
C HIS A 176 -7.31 0.23 2.98
N SER A 177 -8.14 1.06 3.63
CA SER A 177 -8.36 1.01 5.08
C SER A 177 -7.05 1.20 5.85
N VAL A 178 -6.77 0.36 6.84
CA VAL A 178 -5.46 0.31 7.53
C VAL A 178 -4.30 0.14 6.56
N GLY A 179 -4.48 -0.60 5.46
CA GLY A 179 -3.50 -0.71 4.38
C GLY A 179 -3.21 0.62 3.69
N GLY A 180 -4.22 1.50 3.55
CA GLY A 180 -4.07 2.85 3.02
C GLY A 180 -3.20 3.74 3.92
N ALA A 181 -3.36 3.62 5.25
CA ALA A 181 -2.44 4.27 6.18
C ALA A 181 -1.03 3.70 6.06
N HIS A 182 -0.87 2.37 6.05
CA HIS A 182 0.44 1.74 5.93
C HIS A 182 1.18 2.06 4.61
N ALA A 183 0.46 2.28 3.51
CA ALA A 183 1.03 2.74 2.24
C ALA A 183 1.77 4.07 2.40
N GLN A 184 1.33 4.94 3.32
CA GLN A 184 2.02 6.19 3.65
C GLN A 184 3.42 5.93 4.21
N ALA A 185 3.57 4.94 5.10
CA ALA A 185 4.89 4.58 5.63
C ALA A 185 5.79 3.99 4.54
N ALA A 186 5.26 3.07 3.73
CA ALA A 186 6.01 2.43 2.66
C ALA A 186 6.55 3.46 1.64
N ALA A 187 5.71 4.42 1.25
CA ALA A 187 6.04 5.46 0.28
C ALA A 187 7.17 6.41 0.74
N THR A 188 7.55 6.43 2.03
CA THR A 188 8.66 7.28 2.50
C THR A 188 10.04 6.79 2.02
N GLY A 189 10.19 5.53 1.64
CA GLY A 189 11.46 4.98 1.17
C GLY A 189 12.44 4.55 2.26
N PHE A 190 13.44 3.75 1.91
CA PHE A 190 14.36 3.09 2.87
C PHE A 190 15.05 4.07 3.83
N ALA A 191 15.62 5.16 3.30
CA ALA A 191 16.38 6.11 4.11
C ALA A 191 15.52 6.74 5.22
N ASN A 192 14.31 7.18 4.86
CA ASN A 192 13.38 7.76 5.82
C ASN A 192 12.87 6.73 6.82
N LEU A 193 12.51 5.52 6.38
CA LEU A 193 12.10 4.43 7.26
C LEU A 193 13.20 4.09 8.29
N ARG A 194 14.46 4.02 7.84
CA ARG A 194 15.62 3.75 8.68
C ARG A 194 15.89 4.86 9.68
N ASP A 195 15.83 6.12 9.24
CA ASP A 195 16.09 7.27 10.09
C ASP A 195 14.99 7.48 11.13
N ILE A 196 13.71 7.30 10.76
CA ILE A 196 12.59 7.29 11.71
C ILE A 196 12.78 6.15 12.71
N GLY A 197 13.10 4.94 12.25
CA GLY A 197 13.34 3.79 13.12
C GLY A 197 14.47 4.02 14.12
N ARG A 198 15.60 4.61 13.69
CA ARG A 198 16.72 4.97 14.56
C ARG A 198 16.32 5.99 15.63
N LYS A 199 15.60 7.05 15.26
CA LYS A 199 15.16 8.11 16.19
C LYS A 199 14.19 7.61 17.26
N ASN A 200 13.42 6.56 16.95
CA ASN A 200 12.35 6.04 17.81
C ASN A 200 12.67 4.63 18.36
N PHE A 201 13.95 4.22 18.37
CA PHE A 201 14.39 2.91 18.88
C PHE A 201 13.69 1.69 18.24
N THR A 202 13.14 1.86 17.05
CA THR A 202 12.42 0.85 16.25
C THR A 202 13.20 0.59 14.97
N SER A 203 14.43 0.08 15.14
CA SER A 203 15.38 -0.14 14.03
C SER A 203 14.73 -0.80 12.80
N TYR A 204 15.19 -0.36 11.63
CA TYR A 204 14.74 -0.82 10.32
C TYR A 204 15.94 -1.00 9.39
N ASP A 205 16.29 -2.26 9.14
CA ASP A 205 17.31 -2.73 8.20
C ASP A 205 16.97 -4.19 7.83
N PRO A 206 15.88 -4.41 7.07
CA PRO A 206 15.25 -5.71 7.02
C PRO A 206 16.08 -6.77 6.31
N VAL A 207 15.84 -8.02 6.70
CA VAL A 207 16.43 -9.24 6.15
C VAL A 207 15.32 -10.24 5.87
N PHE A 208 15.34 -10.87 4.70
CA PHE A 208 14.41 -11.94 4.34
C PHE A 208 15.05 -13.29 4.54
N TYR A 209 14.28 -14.22 5.09
CA TYR A 209 14.64 -15.61 5.29
C TYR A 209 13.67 -16.48 4.50
N ASN A 210 14.15 -17.63 4.03
CA ASN A 210 13.26 -18.61 3.43
C ASN A 210 12.27 -19.13 4.50
N ARG A 211 11.04 -19.47 4.10
CA ARG A 211 10.04 -20.05 5.00
C ARG A 211 10.45 -21.40 5.56
N GLU A 212 11.25 -22.15 4.79
CA GLU A 212 11.83 -23.42 5.20
C GLU A 212 12.94 -23.21 6.25
N VAL A 213 13.10 -24.15 7.20
CA VAL A 213 14.05 -24.05 8.34
C VAL A 213 15.48 -24.26 7.84
N THR A 214 15.94 -23.30 7.05
CA THR A 214 17.30 -23.17 6.55
C THR A 214 17.80 -21.80 7.00
N PRO A 215 19.06 -21.68 7.44
CA PRO A 215 19.63 -20.40 7.90
C PRO A 215 19.85 -19.40 6.76
N ASP A 216 19.41 -19.73 5.55
CA ASP A 216 19.54 -18.89 4.37
C ASP A 216 18.75 -17.60 4.56
N HIS A 217 19.42 -16.50 4.22
CA HIS A 217 18.84 -15.17 4.28
C HIS A 217 19.45 -14.24 3.23
N THR A 218 18.73 -13.18 2.90
CA THR A 218 19.27 -12.10 2.07
C THR A 218 20.30 -11.28 2.87
N PRO A 219 21.17 -10.50 2.22
CA PRO A 219 21.83 -9.38 2.88
C PRO A 219 20.78 -8.39 3.40
N PRO A 220 21.05 -7.62 4.47
CA PRO A 220 20.16 -6.56 4.91
C PRO A 220 20.03 -5.47 3.84
N LEU A 221 18.88 -4.79 3.78
CA LEU A 221 18.60 -3.77 2.76
C LEU A 221 19.64 -2.66 2.72
N SER A 222 20.31 -2.31 3.82
CA SER A 222 21.41 -1.33 3.80
C SER A 222 22.64 -1.73 2.98
N LYS A 223 22.73 -3.00 2.55
CA LYS A 223 23.77 -3.50 1.65
C LYS A 223 23.34 -3.50 0.18
N TRP A 224 22.10 -3.16 -0.10
CA TRP A 224 21.56 -3.14 -1.46
C TRP A 224 21.82 -1.77 -2.08
N THR A 225 21.98 -1.76 -3.39
CA THR A 225 22.11 -0.52 -4.17
C THR A 225 20.73 0.13 -4.37
N PRO A 226 20.65 1.46 -4.61
CA PRO A 226 19.39 2.12 -4.89
C PRO A 226 18.56 1.48 -6.00
N GLU A 227 19.22 0.96 -7.04
CA GLU A 227 18.59 0.31 -8.20
C GLU A 227 18.00 -1.08 -7.85
N GLU A 228 18.50 -1.71 -6.79
CA GLU A 228 17.98 -2.97 -6.24
C GLU A 228 16.85 -2.75 -5.21
N MET A 229 16.58 -1.49 -4.84
CA MET A 229 15.56 -1.12 -3.85
C MET A 229 14.36 -0.46 -4.52
N ALA A 230 13.20 -0.54 -3.86
CA ALA A 230 12.00 0.17 -4.27
C ALA A 230 12.24 1.68 -4.32
N ASP A 231 11.93 2.30 -5.46
CA ASP A 231 11.87 3.74 -5.67
C ASP A 231 10.41 4.19 -5.65
N PRO A 232 9.91 4.78 -4.54
CA PRO A 232 8.54 5.27 -4.45
C PRO A 232 8.30 6.40 -5.44
N VAL A 233 7.40 6.19 -6.40
CA VAL A 233 7.05 7.20 -7.43
C VAL A 233 5.67 7.82 -7.21
N GLY A 234 4.92 7.31 -6.24
CA GLY A 234 3.62 7.84 -5.85
C GLY A 234 3.02 7.05 -4.70
N VAL A 235 1.95 7.61 -4.12
CA VAL A 235 1.13 6.94 -3.13
C VAL A 235 -0.37 7.14 -3.42
N LEU A 236 -1.13 6.04 -3.30
CA LEU A 236 -2.58 6.03 -3.41
C LEU A 236 -3.19 5.46 -2.12
N GLN A 237 -4.06 6.23 -1.49
CA GLN A 237 -4.63 5.89 -0.19
C GLN A 237 -6.15 5.85 -0.32
N LEU A 238 -6.73 4.65 -0.27
CA LEU A 238 -8.18 4.45 -0.33
C LEU A 238 -8.71 4.36 1.11
N SER A 239 -9.54 5.31 1.52
CA SER A 239 -10.16 5.38 2.84
C SER A 239 -9.20 5.02 4.00
N PRO A 240 -8.06 5.73 4.15
CA PRO A 240 -7.00 5.28 5.06
C PRO A 240 -7.42 5.37 6.53
N VAL A 241 -7.31 4.26 7.27
CA VAL A 241 -7.63 4.19 8.72
C VAL A 241 -6.33 4.11 9.51
N ASP A 242 -6.11 5.10 10.38
CA ASP A 242 -5.00 5.09 11.34
C ASP A 242 -5.54 4.70 12.72
N GLY A 243 -5.01 3.64 13.30
CA GLY A 243 -5.35 3.28 14.66
C GLY A 243 -4.69 4.21 15.67
N ALA A 244 -5.00 4.06 16.96
CA ALA A 244 -4.41 4.87 18.03
C ALA A 244 -2.88 4.61 18.28
N GLY A 245 -2.18 4.03 17.30
CA GLY A 245 -0.77 3.73 17.36
C GLY A 245 0.03 4.95 17.78
N GLY A 246 0.74 4.79 18.90
CA GLY A 246 1.62 5.81 19.45
C GLY A 246 1.04 6.81 20.44
N LYS A 247 -0.19 6.60 20.92
CA LYS A 247 -0.72 7.39 22.05
C LYS A 247 -0.23 6.93 23.41
N ILE A 248 0.09 5.65 23.54
CA ILE A 248 0.46 5.05 24.83
C ILE A 248 1.92 5.37 25.17
N VAL A 249 2.82 5.33 24.17
CA VAL A 249 4.24 5.61 24.36
C VAL A 249 4.83 6.35 23.13
N PRO A 250 4.52 7.64 22.93
CA PRO A 250 4.79 8.38 21.69
C PRO A 250 6.27 8.48 21.29
N VAL A 251 7.19 8.37 22.25
CA VAL A 251 8.65 8.44 21.99
C VAL A 251 9.18 7.11 21.44
N PHE A 252 8.63 5.97 21.88
CA PHE A 252 9.09 4.64 21.49
C PHE A 252 8.23 4.00 20.40
N ALA A 253 7.00 4.50 20.22
CA ALA A 253 6.11 4.15 19.14
C ALA A 253 5.40 5.44 18.71
N PRO A 254 5.91 6.21 17.74
CA PRO A 254 5.29 7.49 17.36
C PRO A 254 4.08 7.34 16.42
N GLY A 255 3.67 6.11 16.12
CA GLY A 255 2.62 5.80 15.15
C GLY A 255 2.98 6.21 13.72
N MET A 256 1.96 6.54 12.92
CA MET A 256 2.10 6.90 11.51
C MET A 256 2.53 8.36 11.26
N LYS A 257 2.41 9.25 12.25
CA LYS A 257 2.65 10.69 12.11
C LYS A 257 4.03 11.06 11.54
N PRO A 258 5.17 10.48 11.99
CA PRO A 258 6.48 10.86 11.45
C PRO A 258 6.64 10.52 9.96
N TYR A 259 5.95 9.47 9.50
CA TYR A 259 5.98 9.08 8.09
C TYR A 259 5.20 10.07 7.23
N ARG A 260 4.03 10.52 7.69
CA ARG A 260 3.27 11.59 7.03
C ARG A 260 4.03 12.90 6.96
N GLN A 261 4.72 13.28 8.04
CA GLN A 261 5.58 14.46 8.06
C GLN A 261 6.73 14.35 7.06
N LYS A 262 7.22 13.13 6.77
CA LYS A 262 8.21 12.92 5.71
C LYS A 262 7.60 12.99 4.32
N LEU A 263 6.41 12.41 4.11
CA LEU A 263 5.69 12.57 2.84
C LEU A 263 5.40 14.03 2.50
N ALA A 264 5.15 14.88 3.49
CA ALA A 264 4.98 16.32 3.31
C ALA A 264 6.21 17.03 2.70
N GLU A 265 7.38 16.42 2.78
CA GLU A 265 8.65 16.96 2.27
C GLU A 265 9.05 16.30 0.93
N MET A 266 8.32 15.26 0.50
CA MET A 266 8.64 14.49 -0.69
C MET A 266 7.89 15.02 -1.91
N LYS A 267 8.62 15.15 -3.03
CA LYS A 267 8.09 15.59 -4.32
C LYS A 267 7.57 14.39 -5.12
N ILE A 268 6.56 13.72 -4.58
CA ILE A 268 5.90 12.58 -5.23
C ILE A 268 4.39 12.78 -5.23
N PRO A 269 3.68 12.40 -6.30
CA PRO A 269 2.22 12.35 -6.31
C PRO A 269 1.67 11.60 -5.09
N ASN A 270 0.73 12.22 -4.39
CA ASN A 270 0.10 11.65 -3.20
C ASN A 270 -1.40 11.90 -3.28
N LEU A 271 -2.18 10.85 -3.52
CA LEU A 271 -3.62 10.94 -3.67
C LEU A 271 -4.32 10.15 -2.56
N MET A 272 -5.18 10.83 -1.82
CA MET A 272 -6.11 10.24 -0.88
C MET A 272 -7.52 10.27 -1.50
N VAL A 273 -8.18 9.13 -1.53
CA VAL A 273 -9.58 8.99 -1.95
C VAL A 273 -10.37 8.49 -0.76
N VAL A 274 -11.48 9.15 -0.44
CA VAL A 274 -12.29 8.84 0.73
C VAL A 274 -13.76 8.79 0.34
N GLY A 275 -14.50 7.81 0.84
CA GLY A 275 -15.96 7.85 0.74
C GLY A 275 -16.52 8.95 1.65
N ASN A 276 -17.36 9.86 1.14
CA ASN A 276 -17.90 10.95 1.96
C ASN A 276 -18.80 10.45 3.12
N CYS A 277 -19.29 9.21 3.03
CA CYS A 277 -20.08 8.54 4.06
C CYS A 277 -19.26 7.54 4.91
N ASP A 278 -17.95 7.39 4.67
CA ASP A 278 -17.08 6.45 5.38
C ASP A 278 -16.88 6.88 6.85
N SER A 279 -17.48 6.14 7.78
CA SER A 279 -17.34 6.43 9.21
C SER A 279 -16.04 5.92 9.81
N ALA A 280 -15.44 4.87 9.26
CA ALA A 280 -14.22 4.28 9.79
C ALA A 280 -13.03 5.23 9.66
N CYS A 281 -12.88 5.89 8.50
CA CYS A 281 -11.74 6.78 8.29
C CYS A 281 -12.02 8.25 8.63
N LEU A 282 -13.27 8.74 8.56
CA LEU A 282 -13.58 10.16 8.80
C LEU A 282 -13.96 10.50 10.25
N THR A 283 -14.25 9.51 11.10
CA THR A 283 -14.62 9.73 12.51
C THR A 283 -13.49 9.35 13.47
N THR A 284 -13.78 9.34 14.77
CA THR A 284 -12.84 8.91 15.82
C THR A 284 -12.45 7.43 15.75
N ALA A 285 -13.13 6.64 14.91
CA ALA A 285 -12.72 5.27 14.60
C ALA A 285 -11.31 5.22 13.99
N SER A 286 -10.94 6.25 13.22
CA SER A 286 -9.57 6.55 12.83
C SER A 286 -9.02 7.68 13.69
N ASN A 287 -7.75 7.60 14.06
CA ASN A 287 -7.15 8.55 14.97
C ASN A 287 -5.67 8.86 14.65
N PRO A 288 -5.40 9.94 13.89
CA PRO A 288 -6.35 10.96 13.47
C PRO A 288 -7.28 10.49 12.34
N PRO A 289 -8.45 11.14 12.12
CA PRO A 289 -9.29 10.86 10.95
C PRO A 289 -8.51 11.14 9.66
N ALA A 290 -8.84 10.46 8.56
CA ALA A 290 -8.21 10.64 7.25
C ALA A 290 -8.24 12.11 6.80
N TRP A 291 -9.42 12.70 6.84
CA TRP A 291 -9.68 14.08 6.43
C TRP A 291 -10.78 14.72 7.31
N SER A 292 -10.76 16.05 7.44
CA SER A 292 -11.87 16.81 8.02
C SER A 292 -11.89 18.25 7.48
N ALA A 293 -13.08 18.79 7.24
CA ALA A 293 -13.26 20.16 6.75
C ALA A 293 -12.87 21.23 7.78
N THR A 294 -12.97 20.91 9.08
CA THR A 294 -12.90 21.88 10.19
C THR A 294 -11.67 21.72 11.08
N GLY A 295 -10.84 20.69 10.86
CA GLY A 295 -9.76 20.32 11.77
C GLY A 295 -8.39 20.31 11.13
N SER A 296 -7.39 20.84 11.85
CA SER A 296 -5.97 20.73 11.48
C SER A 296 -5.33 19.39 11.91
N ASN A 297 -6.05 18.54 12.64
CA ASN A 297 -5.57 17.26 13.15
C ASN A 297 -6.24 16.07 12.44
N ASN A 298 -5.95 15.93 11.15
CA ASN A 298 -6.32 14.78 10.31
C ASN A 298 -5.07 14.25 9.57
N GLN A 299 -5.13 13.04 8.99
CA GLN A 299 -3.99 12.42 8.31
C GLN A 299 -3.54 13.25 7.11
N TYR A 300 -4.48 13.78 6.33
CA TYR A 300 -4.20 14.66 5.19
C TYR A 300 -3.39 15.90 5.61
N ALA A 301 -3.84 16.64 6.62
CA ALA A 301 -3.16 17.82 7.17
C ALA A 301 -1.76 17.51 7.74
N GLN A 302 -1.52 16.29 8.23
CA GLN A 302 -0.18 15.85 8.65
C GLN A 302 0.76 15.61 7.46
N MET A 303 0.22 15.23 6.30
CA MET A 303 0.97 15.11 5.03
C MET A 303 1.03 16.44 4.27
N THR A 304 0.20 17.41 4.62
CA THR A 304 0.14 18.71 3.95
C THR A 304 0.17 19.89 4.94
N PRO A 305 1.16 19.96 5.84
CA PRO A 305 1.25 21.06 6.80
C PRO A 305 1.51 22.39 6.07
N ALA A 306 0.96 23.47 6.62
CA ALA A 306 1.14 24.82 6.08
C ALA A 306 2.63 25.16 5.91
N GLY A 307 2.98 25.76 4.77
CA GLY A 307 4.35 26.17 4.46
C GLY A 307 5.28 25.05 3.97
N LYS A 308 4.78 23.85 3.68
CA LYS A 308 5.51 22.80 2.97
C LYS A 308 5.02 22.64 1.53
N GLU A 309 5.92 22.31 0.61
CA GLU A 309 5.62 22.00 -0.80
C GLU A 309 5.07 20.58 -0.97
N SER A 310 4.03 20.21 -0.21
CA SER A 310 3.46 18.87 -0.29
C SER A 310 2.62 18.69 -1.56
N TRP A 311 2.74 17.54 -2.22
CA TRP A 311 1.96 17.20 -3.40
C TRP A 311 0.69 16.40 -3.05
N GLY A 312 0.26 16.48 -1.78
CA GLY A 312 -0.96 15.85 -1.31
C GLY A 312 -2.22 16.41 -1.99
N ALA A 313 -3.01 15.50 -2.53
CA ALA A 313 -4.34 15.74 -3.06
C ALA A 313 -5.34 14.84 -2.33
N VAL A 314 -6.55 15.35 -2.11
CA VAL A 314 -7.67 14.56 -1.57
C VAL A 314 -8.91 14.78 -2.41
N CYS A 315 -9.64 13.71 -2.69
CA CYS A 315 -11.00 13.77 -3.25
C CYS A 315 -11.94 12.88 -2.44
N MET A 316 -13.23 13.20 -2.51
CA MET A 316 -14.28 12.46 -1.82
C MET A 316 -15.28 11.89 -2.80
N VAL A 317 -15.56 10.59 -2.70
CA VAL A 317 -16.59 9.90 -3.50
C VAL A 317 -17.96 10.20 -2.89
N GLU A 318 -18.92 10.64 -3.70
CA GLU A 318 -20.30 10.85 -3.26
C GLU A 318 -21.00 9.51 -3.03
N ASP A 319 -21.72 9.41 -1.91
CA ASP A 319 -22.29 8.17 -1.37
C ASP A 319 -21.25 7.05 -1.16
N GLY A 320 -19.96 7.41 -1.14
CA GLY A 320 -18.85 6.48 -0.96
C GLY A 320 -18.80 5.93 0.45
N GLY A 321 -18.71 4.61 0.57
CA GLY A 321 -18.55 3.90 1.82
C GLY A 321 -17.08 3.62 2.14
N HIS A 322 -16.86 2.82 3.19
CA HIS A 322 -15.60 2.18 3.47
C HIS A 322 -15.34 1.02 2.50
N CYS A 323 -16.37 0.31 2.02
CA CYS A 323 -16.17 -0.95 1.29
C CYS A 323 -16.42 -0.90 -0.21
N GLY A 324 -16.85 0.22 -0.75
CA GLY A 324 -17.13 0.33 -2.18
C GLY A 324 -15.91 0.08 -3.07
N TYR A 325 -14.69 0.21 -2.53
CA TYR A 325 -13.44 -0.14 -3.22
C TYR A 325 -13.25 -1.65 -3.47
N LEU A 326 -14.00 -2.53 -2.82
CA LEU A 326 -13.78 -3.98 -2.91
C LEU A 326 -14.53 -4.57 -4.11
N LEU A 327 -13.96 -5.58 -4.74
CA LEU A 327 -14.66 -6.40 -5.74
C LEU A 327 -15.67 -7.35 -5.09
N HIS A 328 -15.29 -7.93 -3.95
CA HIS A 328 -16.08 -8.93 -3.23
C HIS A 328 -16.35 -8.48 -1.81
N ARG A 329 -17.55 -8.83 -1.31
CA ARG A 329 -17.97 -8.49 0.05
C ARG A 329 -16.97 -9.05 1.08
N ASN A 330 -16.59 -8.19 2.02
CA ASN A 330 -15.87 -8.54 3.24
C ASN A 330 -16.71 -8.15 4.44
N ASP A 331 -17.02 -9.09 5.33
CA ASP A 331 -17.95 -8.83 6.44
C ASP A 331 -17.40 -7.82 7.46
N LEU A 332 -16.10 -7.87 7.78
CA LEU A 332 -15.47 -6.91 8.69
C LEU A 332 -15.50 -5.49 8.11
N CYS A 333 -15.25 -5.38 6.81
CA CYS A 333 -15.40 -4.11 6.10
C CYS A 333 -16.87 -3.65 6.17
N SER A 334 -17.82 -4.53 5.81
CA SER A 334 -19.25 -4.18 5.73
C SER A 334 -19.80 -3.69 7.08
N MET A 335 -19.20 -4.11 8.20
CA MET A 335 -19.53 -3.58 9.53
C MET A 335 -19.15 -2.10 9.71
N ALA A 336 -18.10 -1.61 9.04
CA ALA A 336 -17.77 -0.18 9.02
C ALA A 336 -18.86 0.64 8.33
N ASP A 337 -19.45 0.08 7.25
CA ASP A 337 -20.52 0.71 6.49
C ASP A 337 -21.90 0.60 7.14
N ALA A 338 -22.07 -0.27 8.15
CA ALA A 338 -23.33 -0.43 8.88
C ALA A 338 -23.72 0.81 9.71
N GLN A 339 -22.77 1.71 9.98
CA GLN A 339 -23.02 3.00 10.62
C GLN A 339 -22.44 4.11 9.74
N PRO A 340 -23.10 4.45 8.61
CA PRO A 340 -22.59 5.47 7.72
C PRO A 340 -22.46 6.80 8.45
N ASN A 341 -21.40 7.52 8.13
CA ASN A 341 -21.09 8.78 8.76
C ASN A 341 -22.22 9.79 8.50
N LYS A 342 -22.62 10.55 9.52
CA LYS A 342 -23.64 11.62 9.37
C LYS A 342 -23.04 12.95 8.92
N LEU A 343 -21.74 13.00 8.63
CA LEU A 343 -21.10 14.17 8.03
C LEU A 343 -21.60 14.36 6.58
N ALA A 344 -21.75 15.62 6.19
CA ALA A 344 -22.10 16.09 4.83
C ALA A 344 -23.22 15.32 4.09
N GLY A 345 -24.40 15.14 4.70
CA GLY A 345 -25.62 14.77 3.96
C GLY A 345 -25.94 13.27 3.86
N CYS A 346 -25.01 12.39 4.27
CA CYS A 346 -25.17 10.93 4.21
C CYS A 346 -26.18 10.31 5.21
N LYS A 347 -27.07 11.11 5.83
CA LYS A 347 -27.95 10.64 6.92
C LYS A 347 -28.89 9.50 6.50
N ASP A 348 -29.22 9.43 5.20
CA ASP A 348 -30.12 8.45 4.59
C ASP A 348 -29.53 7.86 3.29
N ALA A 349 -28.23 8.03 3.04
CA ALA A 349 -27.58 7.58 1.80
C ALA A 349 -27.39 6.05 1.80
N THR A 350 -27.70 5.42 0.66
CA THR A 350 -27.31 4.02 0.43
C THR A 350 -25.88 4.03 -0.10
N VAL A 351 -24.93 3.62 0.74
CA VAL A 351 -23.52 3.60 0.36
C VAL A 351 -23.22 2.50 -0.66
N TRP A 352 -22.26 2.75 -1.55
CA TRP A 352 -21.81 1.77 -2.53
C TRP A 352 -21.29 0.50 -1.87
N GLN A 353 -21.76 -0.64 -2.36
CA GLN A 353 -21.33 -1.96 -1.90
C GLN A 353 -20.16 -2.49 -2.73
N ALA A 354 -19.53 -3.56 -2.24
CA ALA A 354 -18.47 -4.23 -2.98
C ALA A 354 -18.97 -4.74 -4.35
N GLY A 355 -18.16 -4.50 -5.39
CA GLY A 355 -18.44 -4.88 -6.77
C GLY A 355 -19.33 -3.90 -7.54
N GLU A 356 -19.73 -2.79 -6.92
CA GLU A 356 -20.56 -1.76 -7.56
C GLU A 356 -19.71 -0.66 -8.22
N ALA A 357 -20.33 0.49 -8.54
CA ALA A 357 -19.72 1.56 -9.32
C ALA A 357 -18.42 2.11 -8.70
N GLU A 358 -18.32 2.17 -7.36
CA GLU A 358 -17.12 2.66 -6.67
C GLU A 358 -15.89 1.76 -6.91
N PHE A 359 -16.08 0.44 -7.04
CA PHE A 359 -14.99 -0.49 -7.38
C PHE A 359 -14.48 -0.22 -8.80
N HIS A 360 -15.39 -0.04 -9.76
CA HIS A 360 -15.00 0.22 -11.14
C HIS A 360 -14.34 1.59 -11.32
N PHE A 361 -14.84 2.62 -10.64
CA PHE A 361 -14.17 3.91 -10.52
C PHE A 361 -12.75 3.75 -9.96
N THR A 362 -12.57 2.93 -8.94
CA THR A 362 -11.25 2.70 -8.33
C THR A 362 -10.29 1.96 -9.26
N ASN A 363 -10.77 0.99 -10.04
CA ASN A 363 -9.96 0.31 -11.05
C ASN A 363 -9.51 1.30 -12.15
N GLU A 364 -10.42 2.16 -12.61
CA GLU A 364 -10.10 3.21 -13.60
C GLU A 364 -9.15 4.28 -13.03
N LEU A 365 -9.34 4.68 -11.77
CA LEU A 365 -8.44 5.55 -11.03
C LEU A 365 -7.03 4.95 -10.99
N MET A 366 -6.90 3.67 -10.64
CA MET A 366 -5.61 2.99 -10.60
C MET A 366 -4.97 2.93 -11.99
N ARG A 367 -5.77 2.63 -13.04
CA ARG A 367 -5.30 2.60 -14.43
C ARG A 367 -4.73 3.95 -14.85
N ARG A 368 -5.44 5.04 -14.59
CA ARG A 368 -5.02 6.42 -14.92
C ARG A 368 -3.82 6.88 -14.10
N TYR A 369 -3.73 6.49 -12.83
CA TYR A 369 -2.55 6.79 -12.00
C TYR A 369 -1.31 6.08 -12.55
N ILE A 370 -1.41 4.78 -12.83
CA ILE A 370 -0.29 4.02 -13.42
C ILE A 370 0.12 4.62 -14.77
N ASP A 371 -0.85 4.95 -15.63
CA ASP A 371 -0.60 5.59 -16.93
C ASP A 371 0.16 6.91 -16.77
N GLN A 372 -0.25 7.76 -15.80
CA GLN A 372 0.45 9.00 -15.51
C GLN A 372 1.90 8.79 -15.02
N LEU A 373 2.18 7.63 -14.44
CA LEU A 373 3.51 7.20 -14.06
C LEU A 373 4.21 6.43 -15.18
N ALA A 374 3.62 6.20 -16.34
CA ALA A 374 4.25 5.44 -17.42
C ALA A 374 5.52 6.15 -17.95
N SER A 375 6.46 5.35 -18.46
CA SER A 375 7.80 5.85 -18.83
C SER A 375 7.84 6.68 -20.12
N ASP A 376 6.75 6.66 -20.88
CA ASP A 376 6.52 7.35 -22.15
C ASP A 376 5.68 8.63 -22.00
N LYS A 377 5.08 8.86 -20.83
CA LYS A 377 4.43 10.13 -20.49
C LYS A 377 5.46 11.18 -20.02
N PRO A 378 5.15 12.49 -20.14
CA PRO A 378 5.92 13.53 -19.48
C PRO A 378 6.04 13.26 -17.99
N LYS A 379 7.25 13.36 -17.46
CA LYS A 379 7.49 13.17 -16.04
C LYS A 379 6.81 14.28 -15.25
N ILE A 380 6.15 13.91 -14.14
CA ILE A 380 5.69 14.89 -13.16
C ILE A 380 6.90 15.37 -12.36
N ASP A 381 7.42 16.55 -12.72
CA ASP A 381 8.62 17.13 -12.09
C ASP A 381 8.29 18.30 -11.15
N SER A 382 7.06 18.81 -11.21
CA SER A 382 6.58 19.89 -10.34
C SER A 382 5.18 19.64 -9.79
N PHE A 383 4.82 20.40 -8.76
CA PHE A 383 3.46 20.40 -8.20
C PHE A 383 2.41 20.83 -9.23
N ASP A 384 2.75 21.79 -10.10
CA ASP A 384 1.85 22.25 -11.14
C ASP A 384 1.63 21.18 -12.22
N ASP A 385 2.67 20.40 -12.57
CA ASP A 385 2.52 19.24 -13.46
C ASP A 385 1.61 18.18 -12.84
N TRP A 386 1.73 17.94 -11.52
CA TRP A 386 0.86 17.01 -10.80
C TRP A 386 -0.59 17.49 -10.82
N LYS A 387 -0.82 18.74 -10.44
CA LYS A 387 -2.15 19.36 -10.41
C LYS A 387 -2.79 19.46 -11.80
N GLY A 388 -1.99 19.65 -12.84
CA GLY A 388 -2.44 19.75 -14.23
C GLY A 388 -2.51 18.43 -14.99
N CYS A 389 -2.15 17.31 -14.36
CA CYS A 389 -2.08 16.02 -15.06
C CYS A 389 -3.47 15.49 -15.47
N GLU A 390 -3.47 14.50 -16.37
CA GLU A 390 -4.71 13.93 -16.91
C GLU A 390 -5.57 13.31 -15.80
N LEU A 391 -4.94 12.64 -14.83
CA LEU A 391 -5.64 12.04 -13.69
C LEU A 391 -6.38 13.09 -12.86
N VAL A 392 -5.70 14.17 -12.46
CA VAL A 392 -6.31 15.23 -11.65
C VAL A 392 -7.39 15.99 -12.43
N SER A 393 -7.15 16.21 -13.72
CA SER A 393 -8.13 16.82 -14.61
C SER A 393 -9.40 15.97 -14.71
N TRP A 394 -9.26 14.65 -14.88
CA TRP A 394 -10.37 13.71 -14.87
C TRP A 394 -11.11 13.70 -13.54
N LEU A 395 -10.40 13.72 -12.41
CA LEU A 395 -11.03 13.84 -11.08
C LEU A 395 -11.75 15.18 -10.89
N SER A 396 -11.28 16.25 -11.55
CA SER A 396 -11.85 17.59 -11.39
C SER A 396 -13.05 17.89 -12.29
N ASP A 397 -13.34 17.03 -13.27
CA ASP A 397 -14.42 17.22 -14.26
C ASP A 397 -15.79 16.72 -13.73
N GLU A 398 -16.88 17.43 -14.04
CA GLU A 398 -18.26 17.02 -13.73
C GLU A 398 -18.84 16.06 -14.78
N THR A 399 -18.27 16.05 -15.99
CA THR A 399 -18.87 15.43 -17.19
C THR A 399 -18.21 14.13 -17.62
N SER A 400 -17.19 13.67 -16.89
CA SER A 400 -16.37 12.55 -17.35
C SER A 400 -16.99 11.16 -17.12
N ASP A 401 -16.40 10.18 -17.79
CA ASP A 401 -16.70 8.74 -17.82
C ASP A 401 -16.49 7.98 -16.48
N LYS A 402 -16.77 8.60 -15.33
CA LYS A 402 -16.59 8.02 -13.98
C LYS A 402 -17.54 6.85 -13.65
N GLN A 403 -18.11 6.20 -14.67
CA GLN A 403 -18.97 5.02 -14.53
C GLN A 403 -20.15 5.21 -13.56
N GLY A 404 -20.75 6.41 -13.55
CA GLY A 404 -21.88 6.73 -12.68
C GLY A 404 -21.49 7.16 -11.26
N ILE A 405 -20.20 7.32 -10.96
CA ILE A 405 -19.70 7.89 -9.71
C ILE A 405 -19.56 9.41 -9.83
N ASN A 406 -20.09 10.12 -8.84
CA ASN A 406 -19.83 11.53 -8.60
C ASN A 406 -18.83 11.71 -7.47
N LEU A 407 -18.12 12.83 -7.50
CA LEU A 407 -17.29 13.26 -6.38
C LEU A 407 -17.99 14.37 -5.61
N ALA A 408 -17.81 14.43 -4.30
CA ALA A 408 -18.33 15.52 -3.49
C ALA A 408 -17.48 16.78 -3.68
N LYS A 409 -18.14 17.94 -3.87
CA LYS A 409 -17.46 19.24 -3.89
C LYS A 409 -16.98 19.62 -2.49
N PHE A 410 -15.74 20.10 -2.41
CA PHE A 410 -15.22 20.78 -1.24
C PHE A 410 -15.85 22.18 -1.10
N ALA A 411 -15.63 22.83 0.05
CA ALA A 411 -16.20 24.15 0.36
C ALA A 411 -15.80 25.25 -0.64
N ASP A 412 -14.69 25.08 -1.36
CA ASP A 412 -14.22 25.97 -2.41
C ASP A 412 -14.82 25.65 -3.81
N GLY A 413 -15.74 24.70 -3.88
CA GLY A 413 -16.43 24.28 -5.10
C GLY A 413 -15.64 23.31 -5.99
N ARG A 414 -14.40 22.93 -5.61
CA ARG A 414 -13.57 21.98 -6.36
C ARG A 414 -13.86 20.54 -5.95
N TYR A 415 -13.57 19.57 -6.83
CA TYR A 415 -13.69 18.13 -6.55
C TYR A 415 -12.41 17.48 -6.03
N VAL A 416 -11.27 18.15 -6.26
CA VAL A 416 -9.97 17.76 -5.72
C VAL A 416 -9.45 18.92 -4.89
N HIS A 417 -9.16 18.64 -3.63
CA HIS A 417 -8.56 19.59 -2.73
C HIS A 417 -7.04 19.36 -2.65
N PHE A 418 -6.31 20.46 -2.74
CA PHE A 418 -4.87 20.55 -2.57
C PHE A 418 -4.58 21.50 -1.41
N ALA A 419 -3.52 21.22 -0.67
CA ALA A 419 -3.14 22.06 0.46
C ALA A 419 -2.26 23.23 0.03
N HIS A 420 -2.88 24.27 -0.52
CA HIS A 420 -2.24 25.57 -0.71
C HIS A 420 -3.24 26.69 -0.48
#